data_AF-A0A0R3L8G4-F1
#
_entry.id   AF-A0A0R3L8G4-F1
#
_cell.length_a   1.000
_cell.length_b   1.000
_cell.length_c   1.000
_cell.angle_alpha   90.00
_cell.angle_beta   90.00
_cell.angle_gamma   90.00
#
_symmetry.space_group_name_H-M   'P 1'
#
loop_
_entity.id
_entity.type
_entity.pdbx_description
1 polymer ?
#
loop_
_entity_poly.entity_id
_entity_poly.type
_entity_poly.pdbx_seq_one_letter_code
_entity_poly.pdbx_strand_id
1 'polypeptide(L)'
;MQEVEMGQSRVLHSHMSSQRDSWWYLVQDDNGALFIDYENDVSPEDGRTRTPINEFIAKDRNGAVGKAIQLLIDRMFEDRDAKGS
;
A
#
# COMPACT_ATOMS: atom_id res chain seq x y z
N MET A 1 10.82 -15.35 -17.06
CA MET A 1 10.07 -14.56 -16.08
C MET A 1 10.67 -14.86 -14.73
N GLN A 2 11.31 -13.90 -14.06
CA GLN A 2 11.72 -14.09 -12.68
C GLN A 2 10.46 -13.96 -11.82
N GLU A 3 10.12 -15.01 -11.08
CA GLU A 3 9.24 -14.90 -9.91
C GLU A 3 9.94 -13.96 -8.94
N VAL A 4 9.40 -12.75 -8.81
CA VAL A 4 9.74 -11.88 -7.69
C VAL A 4 9.16 -12.57 -6.46
N GLU A 5 9.97 -12.99 -5.50
CA GLU A 5 9.51 -13.49 -4.21
C GLU A 5 8.51 -12.47 -3.66
N MET A 6 7.22 -12.82 -3.72
CA MET A 6 6.16 -11.92 -3.29
C MET A 6 6.09 -12.00 -1.78
N GLY A 7 6.81 -11.08 -1.13
CA GLY A 7 6.54 -10.71 0.25
C GLY A 7 5.03 -10.47 0.48
N GLN A 8 4.62 -10.46 1.74
CA GLN A 8 3.19 -10.37 2.06
C GLN A 8 2.59 -9.08 1.50
N SER A 9 1.54 -9.20 0.69
CA SER A 9 0.87 -8.06 0.07
C SER A 9 -0.61 -7.98 0.47
N ARG A 10 -1.13 -6.76 0.62
CA ARG A 10 -2.56 -6.49 0.87
C ARG A 10 -3.00 -5.26 0.10
N VAL A 11 -4.20 -5.31 -0.48
CA VAL A 11 -4.81 -4.14 -1.11
C VAL A 11 -5.11 -3.09 -0.04
N LEU A 12 -4.59 -1.87 -0.24
CA LEU A 12 -4.88 -0.71 0.60
C LEU A 12 -6.05 0.10 0.07
N HIS A 13 -6.05 0.32 -1.24
CA HIS A 13 -7.05 1.14 -1.91
C HIS A 13 -7.20 0.68 -3.35
N SER A 14 -8.40 0.85 -3.88
CA SER A 14 -8.68 0.66 -5.29
C SER A 14 -9.60 1.78 -5.77
N HIS A 15 -9.32 2.28 -6.95
CA HIS A 15 -10.17 3.22 -7.65
C HIS A 15 -10.61 2.57 -8.95
N MET A 16 -11.92 2.30 -9.07
CA MET A 16 -12.49 1.73 -10.29
C MET A 16 -13.34 2.78 -11.01
N SER A 17 -13.12 2.93 -12.31
CA SER A 17 -13.86 3.90 -13.11
C SER A 17 -14.07 3.37 -14.53
N SER A 18 -14.97 3.98 -15.29
CA SER A 18 -15.22 3.58 -16.69
C SER A 18 -14.03 3.82 -17.63
N GLN A 19 -13.00 4.53 -17.18
CA GLN A 19 -11.82 4.89 -17.96
C GLN A 19 -10.54 4.21 -17.49
N ARG A 20 -10.44 3.94 -16.18
CA ARG A 20 -9.23 3.41 -15.56
C ARG A 20 -9.53 2.74 -14.24
N ASP A 21 -8.96 1.57 -14.07
CA ASP A 21 -8.86 0.92 -12.79
C ASP A 21 -7.45 1.05 -12.21
N SER A 22 -7.36 1.23 -10.90
CA SER A 22 -6.10 1.47 -10.21
C SER A 22 -6.11 0.83 -8.84
N TRP A 23 -5.00 0.19 -8.49
CA TRP A 23 -4.82 -0.50 -7.22
C TRP A 23 -3.53 -0.05 -6.55
N TRP A 24 -3.62 0.09 -5.22
CA TRP A 24 -2.50 0.35 -4.34
C TRP A 24 -2.39 -0.80 -3.34
N TYR A 25 -1.20 -1.36 -3.21
CA TYR A 25 -0.91 -2.49 -2.33
C TYR A 25 0.11 -2.09 -1.28
N LEU A 26 -0.12 -2.47 -0.02
CA LEU A 26 0.90 -2.52 0.99
C LEU A 26 1.68 -3.82 0.82
N VAL A 27 2.98 -3.73 0.63
CA VAL A 27 3.87 -4.89 0.47
C VAL A 27 4.90 -4.87 1.59
N GLN A 28 5.09 -6.01 2.25
CA GLN A 28 6.15 -6.25 3.21
C GLN A 28 7.17 -7.22 2.61
N ASP A 29 8.41 -6.78 2.47
CA ASP A 29 9.52 -7.67 2.10
C ASP A 29 9.95 -8.57 3.27
N ASP A 30 10.75 -9.59 2.98
CA ASP A 30 11.23 -10.57 3.97
C ASP A 30 12.07 -9.95 5.10
N ASN A 31 12.69 -8.80 4.86
CA ASN A 31 13.40 -8.03 5.88
C ASN A 31 12.47 -7.17 6.76
N GLY A 32 11.16 -7.23 6.53
CA GLY A 32 10.13 -6.47 7.23
C GLY A 32 9.93 -5.04 6.71
N ALA A 33 10.67 -4.61 5.68
CA ALA A 33 10.50 -3.29 5.08
C ALA A 33 9.16 -3.17 4.34
N LEU A 34 8.53 -2.00 4.45
CA LEU A 34 7.19 -1.74 3.92
C LEU A 34 7.22 -0.80 2.72
N PHE A 35 6.43 -1.15 1.70
CA PHE A 35 6.35 -0.45 0.43
C PHE A 35 4.90 -0.31 -0.05
N ILE A 36 4.68 0.66 -0.94
CA ILE A 36 3.46 0.85 -1.67
C ILE A 36 3.72 0.50 -3.13
N ASP A 37 3.05 -0.54 -3.60
CA ASP A 37 3.01 -0.90 -5.01
C ASP A 37 1.76 -0.28 -5.66
N TYR A 38 1.93 0.33 -6.83
CA TYR A 38 0.85 0.89 -7.63
C TYR A 38 0.75 0.17 -8.98
N GLU A 39 -0.49 -0.17 -9.35
CA GLU A 39 -0.84 -0.82 -10.61
C GLU A 39 -2.05 -0.13 -11.25
N ASN A 40 -2.04 0.03 -12.56
CA ASN A 40 -3.21 0.45 -13.34
C ASN A 40 -3.35 -0.40 -14.61
N ASP A 41 -4.56 -0.47 -15.13
CA ASP A 41 -4.95 -1.31 -16.27
C ASP A 41 -4.53 -0.75 -17.65
N VAL A 42 -4.04 0.49 -17.72
CA VAL A 42 -3.73 1.18 -18.98
C VAL A 42 -2.27 0.98 -19.41
N SER A 43 -1.35 0.86 -18.44
CA SER A 43 0.07 0.65 -18.70
C SER A 43 0.64 -0.49 -17.84
N PRO A 44 0.31 -1.76 -18.15
CA PRO A 44 1.02 -2.89 -17.55
C PRO A 44 2.53 -2.89 -17.90
N GLU A 45 2.92 -2.19 -18.97
CA GLU A 45 4.31 -2.09 -19.46
C GLU A 45 5.14 -1.01 -18.75
N ASP A 46 4.51 0.02 -18.15
CA ASP A 46 5.21 1.07 -17.38
C ASP A 46 5.67 0.58 -15.98
N GLY A 47 5.37 -0.68 -15.66
CA GLY A 47 5.87 -1.35 -14.47
C GLY A 47 5.13 -0.94 -13.20
N ARG A 48 4.93 -1.93 -12.32
CA ARG A 48 4.53 -1.66 -10.93
C ARG A 48 5.47 -0.63 -10.34
N THR A 49 4.92 0.53 -9.96
CA THR A 49 5.71 1.53 -9.24
C THR A 49 5.75 1.13 -7.78
N ARG A 50 6.95 0.83 -7.28
CA ARG A 50 7.20 0.47 -5.88
C ARG A 50 7.85 1.64 -5.15
N THR A 51 7.21 2.13 -4.10
CA THR A 51 7.69 3.28 -3.30
C THR A 51 7.81 2.90 -1.83
N PRO A 52 8.92 3.20 -1.14
CA PRO A 52 9.02 3.04 0.32
C PRO A 52 7.88 3.76 1.05
N ILE A 53 7.29 3.13 2.08
CA ILE A 53 6.08 3.67 2.73
C ILE A 53 6.29 5.06 3.33
N ASN A 54 7.47 5.34 3.88
CA ASN A 54 7.83 6.63 4.47
C ASN A 54 7.86 7.75 3.41
N GLU A 55 8.42 7.46 2.23
CA GLU A 55 8.43 8.41 1.12
C GLU A 55 7.03 8.62 0.56
N PHE A 56 6.23 7.56 0.47
CA PHE A 56 4.86 7.64 -0.02
C PHE A 56 3.99 8.51 0.89
N ILE A 57 4.01 8.29 2.21
CA ILE A 57 3.26 9.10 3.18
C ILE A 57 3.68 10.57 3.12
N ALA A 58 4.98 10.84 2.96
CA ALA A 58 5.46 12.22 2.83
C ALA A 58 4.89 12.94 1.59
N LYS A 59 4.68 12.20 0.49
CA LYS A 59 4.13 12.73 -0.77
C LYS A 59 2.60 12.79 -0.78
N ASP A 60 1.91 11.75 -0.31
CA ASP A 60 0.44 11.59 -0.38
C ASP A 60 -0.26 11.80 0.98
N ARG A 61 0.33 12.61 1.87
CA ARG A 61 -0.15 12.74 3.26
C ARG A 61 -1.66 13.02 3.39
N ASN A 62 -2.23 13.78 2.47
CA ASN A 62 -3.64 14.17 2.48
C ASN A 62 -4.51 13.39 1.47
N GLY A 63 -3.91 12.52 0.67
CA GLY A 63 -4.59 11.70 -0.33
C GLY A 63 -5.32 10.51 0.28
N ALA A 64 -6.11 9.83 -0.56
CA ALA A 64 -6.93 8.70 -0.12
C ALA A 64 -6.08 7.54 0.41
N VAL A 65 -4.93 7.27 -0.21
CA VAL A 65 -4.03 6.17 0.16
C VAL A 65 -3.26 6.53 1.43
N GLY A 66 -2.72 7.75 1.54
CA GLY A 66 -2.10 8.22 2.77
C GLY A 66 -3.02 8.16 3.99
N LYS A 67 -4.30 8.54 3.83
CA LYS A 67 -5.32 8.39 4.88
C LYS A 67 -5.62 6.93 5.22
N ALA A 68 -5.71 6.06 4.22
CA ALA A 68 -5.93 4.62 4.45
C ALA A 68 -4.79 3.99 5.26
N ILE A 69 -3.54 4.39 4.98
CA ILE A 69 -2.36 3.95 5.74
C ILE A 69 -2.43 4.47 7.18
N GLN A 70 -2.75 5.75 7.38
CA GLN A 70 -2.87 6.33 8.73
C GLN A 70 -3.91 5.58 9.56
N LEU A 71 -5.08 5.25 9.00
CA LEU A 71 -6.11 4.48 9.70
C LEU A 71 -5.65 3.07 10.10
N LEU A 72 -4.84 2.40 9.27
CA LEU A 72 -4.26 1.10 9.63
C LEU A 72 -3.25 1.24 10.78
N ILE A 73 -2.43 2.27 10.75
CA ILE A 73 -1.48 2.59 11.83
C ILE A 73 -2.25 2.84 13.12
N ASP A 74 -3.27 3.70 13.11
CA ASP A 74 -4.06 4.05 14.29
C ASP A 74 -4.68 2.80 14.93
N ARG A 75 -5.30 1.92 14.12
CA ARG A 75 -5.87 0.64 14.59
C ARG A 75 -4.85 -0.28 15.26
N MET A 76 -3.61 -0.31 14.78
CA MET A 76 -2.56 -1.13 15.41
C MET A 76 -2.25 -0.70 16.84
N PHE A 77 -2.51 0.57 17.19
CA PHE A 77 -2.31 1.10 18.53
C PHE A 77 -3.59 0.98 19.39
N GLU A 78 -4.77 1.15 18.79
CA GLU A 78 -6.06 0.94 19.48
C GLU A 78 -6.20 -0.51 20.01
N ASP A 79 -5.83 -1.51 19.21
CA ASP A 79 -5.90 -2.93 19.59
C ASP A 79 -4.89 -3.30 20.71
N ARG A 80 -3.83 -2.52 20.88
CA ARG A 80 -2.84 -2.73 21.95
C ARG A 80 -3.34 -2.21 23.28
N ASP A 81 -4.03 -1.06 23.27
CA ASP A 81 -4.61 -0.48 24.48
C ASP A 81 -5.81 -1.30 24.99
N ALA A 82 -6.59 -1.90 24.09
CA ALA A 82 -7.75 -2.74 24.44
C ALA A 82 -7.38 -4.10 25.09
N LYS A 83 -6.16 -4.60 24.87
CA LYS A 83 -5.67 -5.88 25.46
C LYS A 83 -4.79 -5.69 26.69
N GLY A 84 -4.54 -4.44 27.09
CA GLY A 84 -3.76 -4.08 28.27
C GLY A 84 -4.61 -3.68 29.49
N SER A 85 -5.95 -3.78 29.42
CA SER A 85 -6.87 -3.43 30.51
C SER A 85 -7.59 -4.63 31.12
#